data_AF-A0AAW2YLC0-F1
#
_entry.id   AF-A0AAW2YLC0-F1
#
_cell.length_a   1.000
_cell.length_b   1.000
_cell.length_c   1.000
_cell.angle_alpha   90.00
_cell.angle_beta   90.00
_cell.angle_gamma   90.00
#
_symmetry.space_group_name_H-M   'P 1'
#
loop_
_entity.id
_entity.type
_entity.pdbx_description
1 polymer ?
#
loop_
_entity_poly.entity_id
_entity_poly.type
_entity_poly.pdbx_seq_one_letter_code
_entity_poly.pdbx_strand_id
1 'polypeptide(L)'
;MIDVTTLLISIIVAAIGILYAIYYIKFGKIKSIEDRPQRVPSPNSPDSITKPKEKLEKKSEKAPAKVKNVQHTHENNIGILKGGSELPKTGTIISISTSSKYVVQIRDNDAYVRLWKVDSLLQPNKIQSLLSVGKAGEYATAVAISPNSDLLAFATDYNTIRLFLIDSDAPASKMFEPITNTEFETHKKPITQLEFTQNGKYLLSLCATEDVIFVYNVES
;
A
#
# COMPACT_ATOMS: atom_id res chain seq x y z
N MET A 1 49.27 -7.54 -2.06
CA MET A 1 48.59 -8.79 -1.63
C MET A 1 47.16 -8.39 -1.31
N ILE A 2 46.19 -8.71 -2.17
CA ILE A 2 44.79 -8.30 -1.96
C ILE A 2 44.23 -9.13 -0.81
N ASP A 3 43.66 -8.46 0.19
CA ASP A 3 43.12 -9.10 1.38
C ASP A 3 41.87 -9.91 0.99
N VAL A 4 41.87 -11.20 1.34
CA VAL A 4 40.79 -12.15 1.04
C VAL A 4 39.45 -11.66 1.56
N THR A 5 39.44 -10.88 2.65
CA THR A 5 38.23 -10.27 3.22
C THR A 5 37.63 -9.21 2.30
N THR A 6 38.47 -8.35 1.70
CA THR A 6 38.01 -7.32 0.75
C THR A 6 37.47 -7.92 -0.55
N LEU A 7 38.03 -9.05 -1.00
CA LEU A 7 37.53 -9.78 -2.16
C LEU A 7 36.12 -10.35 -1.89
N LEU A 8 35.91 -10.97 -0.72
CA LEU A 8 34.62 -11.54 -0.31
C LEU A 8 33.52 -10.48 -0.19
N ILE A 9 33.83 -9.33 0.39
CA ILE A 9 32.87 -8.22 0.50
C ILE A 9 32.47 -7.71 -0.90
N SER A 10 33.43 -7.59 -1.82
CA SER A 10 33.12 -7.13 -3.19
C SER A 10 32.17 -8.08 -3.94
N ILE A 11 32.32 -9.40 -3.72
CA ILE A 11 31.47 -10.42 -4.35
C ILE A 11 30.05 -10.38 -3.79
N ILE A 12 29.91 -10.17 -2.47
CA ILE A 12 28.61 -10.05 -1.81
C ILE A 12 27.86 -8.80 -2.31
N VAL A 13 28.53 -7.66 -2.41
CA VAL A 13 27.92 -6.42 -2.92
C VAL A 13 27.48 -6.56 -4.38
N ALA A 14 28.30 -7.21 -5.22
CA ALA A 14 27.94 -7.50 -6.60
C ALA A 14 26.73 -8.45 -6.70
N ALA A 15 26.68 -9.49 -5.86
CA ALA A 15 25.57 -10.45 -5.83
C ALA A 15 24.24 -9.78 -5.42
N ILE A 16 24.27 -8.88 -4.42
CA ILE A 16 23.09 -8.11 -4.00
C ILE A 16 22.62 -7.18 -5.12
N GLY A 17 23.53 -6.50 -5.81
CA GLY A 17 23.20 -5.64 -6.95
C GLY A 17 22.54 -6.40 -8.11
N ILE A 18 23.01 -7.61 -8.40
CA ILE A 18 22.43 -8.49 -9.43
C ILE A 18 21.04 -8.98 -9.02
N LEU A 19 20.85 -9.40 -7.77
CA LEU A 19 19.54 -9.79 -7.24
C LEU A 19 18.54 -8.64 -7.28
N TYR A 20 18.97 -7.43 -6.94
CA TYR A 20 18.14 -6.22 -7.01
C TYR A 20 17.76 -5.89 -8.46
N ALA A 21 18.68 -6.03 -9.42
CA ALA A 21 18.40 -5.86 -10.84
C ALA A 21 17.39 -6.90 -11.36
N ILE A 22 17.53 -8.17 -10.97
CA ILE A 22 16.60 -9.25 -11.34
C ILE A 22 15.21 -8.99 -10.76
N TYR A 23 15.12 -8.52 -9.51
CA TYR A 23 13.86 -8.13 -8.90
C TYR A 23 13.14 -7.06 -9.73
N TYR A 24 13.85 -6.00 -10.15
CA TYR A 24 13.26 -4.94 -10.98
C TYR A 24 12.88 -5.39 -12.39
N ILE A 25 13.66 -6.28 -13.01
CA ILE A 25 13.33 -6.80 -14.35
C ILE A 25 12.10 -7.71 -14.30
N LYS A 26 11.93 -8.49 -13.22
CA LYS A 26 10.84 -9.47 -13.08
C LYS A 26 9.54 -8.83 -12.60
N PHE A 27 9.60 -7.81 -11.73
CA PHE A 27 8.42 -7.12 -11.19
C PHE A 27 8.10 -5.78 -11.87
N GLY A 28 8.98 -5.24 -12.72
CA GLY A 28 8.76 -4.00 -13.47
C GLY A 28 7.90 -4.11 -14.73
N LYS A 29 7.43 -5.32 -15.09
CA LYS A 29 6.57 -5.56 -16.26
C LYS A 29 5.14 -5.94 -15.88
N ILE A 30 4.40 -5.02 -15.27
CA ILE A 30 2.92 -5.04 -15.33
C ILE A 30 2.40 -3.62 -15.61
N LYS A 31 2.27 -3.30 -16.91
CA LYS A 31 1.35 -2.35 -17.58
C LYS A 31 1.71 -2.40 -19.08
N SER A 32 0.81 -2.49 -20.06
CA SER A 32 -0.62 -2.18 -20.15
C SER A 32 -1.35 -3.23 -21.02
N ILE A 33 -2.61 -3.54 -20.69
CA ILE A 33 -3.56 -4.06 -21.67
C ILE A 33 -4.39 -2.84 -22.07
N GLU A 34 -4.12 -2.34 -23.27
CA GLU A 34 -4.91 -1.30 -23.91
C GLU A 34 -5.95 -2.02 -24.79
N ASP A 35 -7.21 -1.96 -24.34
CA ASP A 35 -8.34 -2.59 -25.00
C ASP A 35 -8.66 -1.82 -26.30
N ARG A 36 -8.50 -2.47 -27.46
CA ARG A 36 -8.83 -1.89 -28.76
C ARG A 36 -10.01 -2.66 -29.38
N PRO A 37 -11.15 -2.02 -29.69
CA PRO A 37 -12.24 -2.70 -30.37
C PRO A 37 -11.90 -3.00 -31.84
N GLN A 38 -12.26 -4.21 -32.28
CA GLN A 38 -12.09 -4.70 -33.65
C GLN A 38 -13.00 -3.93 -34.63
N ARG A 39 -12.44 -3.51 -35.78
CA ARG A 39 -13.21 -3.05 -36.96
C ARG A 39 -13.10 -4.10 -38.07
N VAL A 40 -14.26 -4.50 -38.58
CA VAL A 40 -14.46 -5.42 -39.72
C VAL A 40 -13.98 -4.78 -41.04
N PRO A 41 -13.36 -5.52 -41.99
CA PRO A 41 -12.83 -4.95 -43.23
C PRO A 41 -13.84 -4.97 -44.39
N SER A 42 -13.68 -4.03 -45.32
CA SER A 42 -14.16 -4.19 -46.71
C SER A 42 -13.33 -3.37 -47.71
N PRO A 43 -13.33 -3.78 -49.00
CA PRO A 43 -12.16 -3.72 -49.87
C PRO A 43 -12.21 -2.57 -50.89
N ASN A 44 -11.03 -2.12 -51.35
CA ASN A 44 -10.65 -1.97 -52.76
C ASN A 44 -9.34 -1.17 -52.93
N SER A 45 -8.50 -1.67 -53.83
CA SER A 45 -7.19 -1.21 -54.36
C SER A 45 -7.32 -0.01 -55.33
N PRO A 46 -6.25 0.51 -56.02
CA PRO A 46 -4.81 0.18 -55.96
C PRO A 46 -3.82 1.40 -56.02
N ASP A 47 -2.53 1.04 -55.97
CA ASP A 47 -1.36 1.68 -56.64
C ASP A 47 -0.57 2.87 -56.03
N SER A 48 0.70 2.54 -55.74
CA SER A 48 1.93 3.21 -56.24
C SER A 48 2.63 4.37 -55.49
N ILE A 49 3.84 4.03 -55.01
CA ILE A 49 5.14 4.69 -55.31
C ILE A 49 5.61 5.92 -54.47
N THR A 50 6.82 5.71 -53.90
CA THR A 50 7.89 6.64 -53.47
C THR A 50 7.80 7.52 -52.21
N LYS A 51 8.75 7.26 -51.31
CA LYS A 51 9.30 8.22 -50.33
C LYS A 51 10.12 9.32 -51.03
N PRO A 52 10.08 10.56 -50.51
CA PRO A 52 11.30 11.38 -50.44
C PRO A 52 11.65 11.80 -49.01
N LYS A 53 12.95 12.04 -48.81
CA LYS A 53 13.62 12.50 -47.59
C LYS A 53 13.14 13.91 -47.19
N GLU A 54 12.79 14.10 -45.92
CA GLU A 54 12.52 15.42 -45.36
C GLU A 54 13.54 15.78 -44.27
N LYS A 55 13.89 17.06 -44.28
CA LYS A 55 14.99 17.78 -43.65
C LYS A 55 14.74 17.89 -42.13
N LEU A 56 15.76 17.62 -41.30
CA LEU A 56 15.67 17.85 -39.85
C LEU A 56 15.54 19.36 -39.56
N GLU A 57 14.32 19.82 -39.31
CA GLU A 57 14.07 21.05 -38.56
C GLU A 57 13.88 20.71 -37.09
N LYS A 58 14.74 21.29 -36.23
CA LYS A 58 14.60 21.25 -34.77
C LYS A 58 13.32 22.01 -34.38
N LYS A 59 12.20 21.30 -34.25
CA LYS A 59 11.04 21.78 -33.47
C LYS A 59 11.44 21.76 -32.00
N SER A 60 11.42 22.91 -31.34
CA SER A 60 11.54 23.01 -29.90
C SER A 60 10.37 22.25 -29.27
N GLU A 61 10.68 21.10 -28.68
CA GLU A 61 9.74 20.33 -27.88
C GLU A 61 9.44 21.13 -26.62
N LYS A 62 8.30 21.81 -26.59
CA LYS A 62 7.79 22.44 -25.37
C LYS A 62 7.61 21.33 -24.34
N ALA A 63 8.23 21.50 -23.18
CA ALA A 63 8.06 20.62 -22.04
C ALA A 63 6.56 20.28 -21.84
N PRO A 64 6.21 19.01 -21.56
CA PRO A 64 4.81 18.64 -21.36
C PRO A 64 4.22 19.54 -20.28
N ALA A 65 3.11 20.20 -20.62
CA ALA A 65 2.40 21.07 -19.70
C ALA A 65 2.14 20.31 -18.41
N LYS A 66 2.52 20.88 -17.26
CA LYS A 66 2.19 20.36 -15.94
C LYS A 66 0.69 20.02 -15.94
N VAL A 67 0.37 18.72 -15.91
CA VAL A 67 -1.01 18.26 -15.74
C VAL A 67 -1.44 18.83 -14.40
N LYS A 68 -2.30 19.85 -14.43
CA LYS A 68 -2.91 20.37 -13.21
C LYS A 68 -3.68 19.21 -12.61
N ASN A 69 -3.35 18.80 -11.39
CA ASN A 69 -4.16 17.86 -10.63
C ASN A 69 -5.58 18.42 -10.58
N VAL A 70 -6.49 17.81 -11.33
CA VAL A 70 -7.90 18.18 -11.32
C VAL A 70 -8.45 17.63 -10.01
N GLN A 71 -8.69 18.51 -9.05
CA GLN A 71 -9.44 18.16 -7.85
C GLN A 71 -10.90 17.95 -8.29
N HIS A 72 -11.32 16.68 -8.38
CA HIS A 72 -12.73 16.35 -8.58
C HIS A 72 -13.47 16.59 -7.26
N THR A 73 -14.12 17.74 -7.14
CA THR A 73 -15.08 18.02 -6.07
C THR A 73 -16.43 17.45 -6.47
N HIS A 74 -16.80 16.31 -5.90
CA HIS A 74 -18.17 15.79 -5.98
C HIS A 74 -19.08 16.58 -5.03
N GLU A 75 -20.33 16.81 -5.42
CA GLU A 75 -21.32 17.57 -4.62
C GLU A 75 -21.55 16.98 -3.23
N ASN A 76 -21.36 15.68 -3.08
CA ASN A 76 -21.49 14.95 -1.81
C ASN A 76 -20.16 14.81 -1.05
N ASN A 77 -19.08 15.48 -1.47
CA ASN A 77 -17.82 15.47 -0.74
C ASN A 77 -17.89 16.44 0.44
N ILE A 78 -17.99 15.89 1.64
CA ILE A 78 -18.13 16.65 2.89
C ILE A 78 -16.82 16.80 3.67
N GLY A 79 -15.73 16.14 3.27
CA GLY A 79 -14.47 16.17 4.01
C GLY A 79 -13.36 15.31 3.41
N ILE A 80 -12.12 15.62 3.80
CA ILE A 80 -10.92 14.89 3.37
C ILE A 80 -10.09 14.56 4.61
N LEU A 81 -9.85 13.27 4.83
CA LEU A 81 -8.89 12.82 5.83
C LEU A 81 -7.49 12.83 5.23
N LYS A 82 -6.60 13.64 5.81
CA LYS A 82 -5.18 13.67 5.42
C LYS A 82 -4.35 12.99 6.48
N GLY A 83 -3.82 11.82 6.15
CA GLY A 83 -2.98 11.04 7.05
C GLY A 83 -1.53 11.50 7.15
N GLY A 84 -0.99 12.37 6.30
CA GLY A 84 0.45 12.70 6.35
C GLY A 84 0.82 14.12 5.94
N SER A 85 2.04 14.50 6.33
CA SER A 85 2.68 15.78 5.99
C SER A 85 3.26 15.76 4.58
N GLU A 86 3.61 16.96 4.09
CA GLU A 86 4.28 17.24 2.80
C GLU A 86 5.71 16.65 2.69
N LEU A 87 6.06 15.64 3.49
CA LEU A 87 7.38 15.03 3.47
C LEU A 87 7.58 14.13 2.24
N PRO A 88 8.79 14.13 1.64
CA PRO A 88 9.06 13.53 0.32
C PRO A 88 9.03 11.99 0.25
N LYS A 89 8.69 11.29 1.34
CA LYS A 89 8.69 9.82 1.41
C LYS A 89 7.44 9.26 2.08
N THR A 90 6.26 9.74 1.71
CA THR A 90 5.02 9.15 2.22
C THR A 90 4.28 8.47 1.07
N GLY A 91 4.13 7.14 1.14
CA GLY A 91 3.58 6.32 0.06
C GLY A 91 2.05 6.42 -0.08
N THR A 92 1.51 5.71 -1.07
CA THR A 92 0.06 5.65 -1.33
C THR A 92 -0.69 5.04 -0.15
N ILE A 93 -1.95 5.40 0.03
CA ILE A 93 -2.84 4.70 0.97
C ILE A 93 -3.08 3.29 0.43
N ILE A 94 -2.74 2.26 1.20
CA ILE A 94 -2.84 0.86 0.75
C ILE A 94 -3.95 0.07 1.42
N SER A 95 -4.43 0.51 2.58
CA SER A 95 -5.54 -0.14 3.27
C SER A 95 -6.27 0.83 4.20
N ILE A 96 -7.58 0.66 4.29
CA ILE A 96 -8.49 1.37 5.18
C ILE A 96 -9.37 0.35 5.90
N SER A 97 -9.79 0.66 7.12
CA SER A 97 -10.82 -0.11 7.82
C SER A 97 -11.67 0.81 8.69
N THR A 98 -12.91 0.42 8.99
CA THR A 98 -13.87 1.27 9.68
C THR A 98 -14.68 0.48 10.71
N SER A 99 -15.11 1.19 11.76
CA SER A 99 -16.07 0.74 12.76
C SER A 99 -17.02 1.90 13.09
N SER A 100 -17.96 1.70 14.03
CA SER A 100 -18.86 2.79 14.43
C SER A 100 -18.11 3.99 15.05
N LYS A 101 -17.01 3.75 15.76
CA LYS A 101 -16.26 4.81 16.47
C LYS A 101 -15.07 5.32 15.69
N TYR A 102 -14.45 4.52 14.83
CA TYR A 102 -13.15 4.86 14.25
C TYR A 102 -13.02 4.53 12.77
N VAL A 103 -12.20 5.33 12.10
CA VAL A 103 -11.63 5.06 10.78
C VAL A 103 -10.14 4.86 10.96
N VAL A 104 -9.59 3.82 10.33
CA VAL A 104 -8.15 3.54 10.35
C VAL A 104 -7.58 3.46 8.94
N GLN A 105 -6.32 3.85 8.82
CA GLN A 105 -5.64 3.93 7.54
C GLN A 105 -4.16 3.61 7.73
N ILE A 106 -3.60 2.92 6.75
CA ILE A 106 -2.15 2.74 6.60
C ILE A 106 -1.68 3.24 5.24
N ARG A 107 -0.37 3.41 5.12
CA ARG A 107 0.28 3.89 3.89
C ARG A 107 1.48 3.03 3.59
N ASP A 108 1.80 2.93 2.31
CA ASP A 108 3.01 2.26 1.86
C ASP A 108 4.27 2.99 2.38
N ASN A 109 5.27 2.21 2.79
CA ASN A 109 6.54 2.69 3.36
C ASN A 109 6.38 3.67 4.54
N ASP A 110 5.29 3.55 5.31
CA ASP A 110 4.98 4.40 6.45
C ASP A 110 4.92 3.58 7.73
N ALA A 111 5.65 4.02 8.76
CA ALA A 111 5.81 3.30 10.01
C ALA A 111 4.61 3.45 10.98
N TYR A 112 3.50 4.04 10.52
CA TYR A 112 2.36 4.35 11.39
C TYR A 112 1.02 3.87 10.83
N VAL A 113 0.22 3.28 11.72
CA VAL A 113 -1.23 3.14 11.57
C VAL A 113 -1.89 4.39 12.13
N ARG A 114 -2.78 5.01 11.35
CA ARG A 114 -3.50 6.22 11.76
C ARG A 114 -4.93 5.88 12.11
N LEU A 115 -5.42 6.50 13.16
CA LEU A 115 -6.78 6.35 13.64
C LEU A 115 -7.45 7.73 13.79
N TRP A 116 -8.66 7.84 13.26
CA TRP A 116 -9.56 8.99 13.45
C TRP A 116 -10.82 8.54 14.16
N LYS A 117 -11.42 9.44 14.94
CA LYS A 117 -12.75 9.23 15.50
C LYS A 117 -13.82 9.66 14.50
N VAL A 118 -14.86 8.85 14.34
CA VAL A 118 -16.00 9.10 13.42
C VAL A 118 -16.67 10.44 13.73
N ASP A 119 -16.93 10.73 15.00
CA ASP A 119 -17.55 12.00 15.45
C ASP A 119 -16.67 13.24 15.22
N SER A 120 -15.41 13.06 14.82
CA SER A 120 -14.45 14.14 14.56
C SER A 120 -13.92 14.14 13.12
N LEU A 121 -14.51 13.37 12.19
CA LEU A 121 -14.04 13.27 10.80
C LEU A 121 -14.09 14.60 10.05
N LEU A 122 -15.07 15.45 10.38
CA LEU A 122 -15.24 16.77 9.77
C LEU A 122 -14.36 17.84 10.42
N GLN A 123 -13.64 17.51 11.51
CA GLN A 123 -12.67 18.41 12.11
C GLN A 123 -11.35 18.32 11.33
N PRO A 124 -10.84 19.42 10.76
CA PRO A 124 -9.68 19.37 9.88
C PRO A 124 -8.44 18.83 10.61
N ASN A 125 -7.77 17.85 9.98
CA ASN A 125 -6.48 17.27 10.40
C ASN A 125 -6.43 16.67 11.82
N LYS A 126 -7.57 16.27 12.40
CA LYS A 126 -7.59 15.70 13.76
C LYS A 126 -7.38 14.18 13.75
N ILE A 127 -6.12 13.76 13.60
CA ILE A 127 -5.72 12.38 13.87
C ILE A 127 -5.89 12.15 15.38
N GLN A 128 -6.68 11.13 15.76
CA GLN A 128 -6.93 10.80 17.16
C GLN A 128 -5.71 10.11 17.77
N SER A 129 -5.12 9.16 17.07
CA SER A 129 -3.90 8.48 17.51
C SER A 129 -3.07 7.95 16.35
N LEU A 130 -1.77 7.78 16.62
CA LEU A 130 -0.78 7.16 15.73
C LEU A 130 -0.20 5.95 16.46
N LEU A 131 -0.44 4.77 15.90
CA LEU A 131 0.17 3.54 16.37
C LEU A 131 1.42 3.25 15.53
N SER A 132 2.58 3.19 16.19
CA SER A 132 3.82 2.75 15.54
C SER A 132 3.71 1.28 15.18
N VAL A 133 4.15 0.92 13.96
CA VAL A 133 4.26 -0.48 13.54
C VAL A 133 5.26 -1.23 14.45
N GLY A 134 6.17 -0.52 15.13
CA GLY A 134 6.97 -1.05 16.23
C GLY A 134 8.46 -1.04 15.93
N LYS A 135 8.92 -1.94 15.06
CA LYS A 135 10.33 -2.09 14.72
C LYS A 135 10.73 -1.18 13.55
N ALA A 136 11.96 -0.66 13.61
CA ALA A 136 12.50 0.19 12.56
C ALA A 136 12.65 -0.59 11.24
N GLY A 137 12.06 -0.05 10.17
CA GLY A 137 12.08 -0.67 8.84
C GLY A 137 10.95 -1.67 8.58
N GLU A 138 10.06 -1.92 9.54
CA GLU A 138 8.83 -2.68 9.30
C GLU A 138 7.70 -1.75 8.88
N TYR A 139 6.84 -2.24 7.99
CA TYR A 139 5.69 -1.50 7.47
C TYR A 139 4.42 -2.34 7.53
N ALA A 140 3.29 -1.68 7.77
CA ALA A 140 2.00 -2.36 7.71
C ALA A 140 1.59 -2.60 6.25
N THR A 141 1.04 -3.78 5.94
CA THR A 141 0.55 -4.12 4.59
C THR A 141 -0.97 -4.21 4.50
N ALA A 142 -1.63 -4.50 5.62
CA ALA A 142 -3.09 -4.51 5.75
C ALA A 142 -3.48 -4.09 7.17
N VAL A 143 -4.66 -3.49 7.34
CA VAL A 143 -5.20 -3.09 8.64
C VAL A 143 -6.67 -3.48 8.74
N ALA A 144 -7.11 -3.89 9.93
CA ALA A 144 -8.49 -4.16 10.25
C ALA A 144 -8.83 -3.60 11.63
N ILE A 145 -10.01 -2.99 11.77
CA ILE A 145 -10.60 -2.67 13.07
C ILE A 145 -11.85 -3.50 13.28
N SER A 146 -12.02 -4.01 14.50
CA SER A 146 -13.20 -4.79 14.86
C SER A 146 -14.48 -3.94 14.80
N PRO A 147 -15.64 -4.56 14.48
CA PRO A 147 -16.93 -3.88 14.49
C PRO A 147 -17.28 -3.24 15.84
N ASN A 148 -16.83 -3.83 16.95
CA ASN A 148 -17.03 -3.35 18.31
C ASN A 148 -16.11 -2.18 18.70
N SER A 149 -15.15 -1.82 17.84
CA SER A 149 -14.18 -0.74 18.05
C SER A 149 -13.25 -0.95 19.26
N ASP A 150 -13.03 -2.19 19.69
CA ASP A 150 -12.20 -2.58 20.85
C ASP A 150 -10.90 -3.29 20.45
N LEU A 151 -10.83 -3.85 19.24
CA LEU A 151 -9.65 -4.48 18.67
C LEU A 151 -9.18 -3.81 17.37
N LEU A 152 -7.86 -3.72 17.20
CA LEU A 152 -7.19 -3.34 15.97
C LEU A 152 -6.14 -4.39 15.59
N ALA A 153 -6.17 -4.85 14.35
CA ALA A 153 -5.15 -5.73 13.79
C ALA A 153 -4.43 -5.05 12.62
N PHE A 154 -3.14 -5.29 12.49
CA PHE A 154 -2.43 -5.00 11.24
C PHE A 154 -1.44 -6.11 10.91
N ALA A 155 -1.25 -6.34 9.61
CA ALA A 155 -0.24 -7.24 9.09
C ALA A 155 1.03 -6.45 8.76
N THR A 156 2.18 -7.08 8.92
CA THR A 156 3.48 -6.52 8.56
C THR A 156 3.99 -7.11 7.23
N ASP A 157 4.96 -6.43 6.64
CA ASP A 157 5.74 -6.93 5.50
C ASP A 157 6.59 -8.18 5.82
N TYR A 158 6.69 -8.57 7.10
CA TYR A 158 7.27 -9.82 7.56
C TYR A 158 6.23 -10.95 7.71
N ASN A 159 5.04 -10.78 7.13
CA ASN A 159 3.94 -11.74 7.15
C ASN A 159 3.41 -12.09 8.55
N THR A 160 3.63 -11.21 9.52
CA THR A 160 3.09 -11.35 10.88
C THR A 160 1.85 -10.49 11.03
N ILE A 161 0.88 -10.97 11.82
CA ILE A 161 -0.28 -10.18 12.25
C ILE A 161 -0.02 -9.74 13.68
N ARG A 162 -0.27 -8.48 13.99
CA ARG A 162 -0.25 -7.93 15.35
C ARG A 162 -1.64 -7.46 15.73
N LEU A 163 -2.07 -7.81 16.94
CA LEU A 163 -3.38 -7.48 17.49
C LEU A 163 -3.22 -6.56 18.70
N PHE A 164 -4.09 -5.56 18.80
CA PHE A 164 -4.07 -4.55 19.85
C PHE A 164 -5.47 -4.36 20.41
N LEU A 165 -5.57 -4.21 21.73
CA LEU A 165 -6.73 -3.63 22.38
C LEU A 165 -6.74 -2.11 22.16
N ILE A 166 -7.93 -1.55 22.01
CA ILE A 166 -8.19 -0.12 21.91
C ILE A 166 -8.84 0.33 23.22
N ASP A 167 -8.11 1.08 24.04
CA ASP A 167 -8.66 1.77 25.20
C ASP A 167 -9.12 3.18 24.78
N SER A 168 -10.44 3.36 24.65
CA SER A 168 -11.02 4.64 24.22
C SER A 168 -10.91 5.75 25.25
N ASP A 169 -10.67 5.41 26.53
CA ASP A 169 -10.58 6.34 27.64
C ASP A 169 -9.12 6.72 27.95
N ALA A 170 -8.16 5.93 27.44
CA ALA A 170 -6.74 6.24 27.51
C ALA A 170 -6.35 7.49 26.68
N PRO A 171 -5.31 8.22 27.08
CA PRO A 171 -4.75 9.27 26.25
C PRO A 171 -4.20 8.69 24.94
N ALA A 172 -4.20 9.48 23.86
CA ALA A 172 -3.83 9.03 22.52
C ALA A 172 -2.51 8.25 22.44
N SER A 173 -1.50 8.61 23.24
CA SER A 173 -0.18 7.95 23.29
C SER A 173 -0.17 6.56 23.94
N LYS A 174 -1.25 6.18 24.64
CA LYS A 174 -1.41 4.89 25.33
C LYS A 174 -2.71 4.17 24.93
N MET A 175 -3.36 4.63 23.86
CA MET A 175 -4.64 4.10 23.39
C MET A 175 -4.59 2.63 22.95
N PHE A 176 -3.39 2.14 22.61
CA PHE A 176 -3.22 0.79 22.07
C PHE A 176 -2.37 -0.06 23.00
N GLU A 177 -2.91 -1.21 23.39
CA GLU A 177 -2.20 -2.21 24.17
C GLU A 177 -2.00 -3.48 23.32
N PRO A 178 -0.75 -3.95 23.12
CA PRO A 178 -0.51 -5.15 22.32
C PRO A 178 -1.04 -6.38 23.03
N ILE A 179 -1.83 -7.19 22.31
CA ILE A 179 -2.22 -8.52 22.77
C ILE A 179 -1.04 -9.46 22.51
N THR A 180 -0.39 -9.91 23.58
CA THR A 180 0.77 -10.82 23.49
C THR A 180 0.35 -12.22 23.04
N ASN A 181 1.25 -12.96 22.39
CA ASN A 181 1.07 -14.31 21.84
C ASN A 181 0.19 -14.47 20.58
N THR A 182 0.01 -13.41 19.80
CA THR A 182 -0.68 -13.49 18.49
C THR A 182 0.26 -13.27 17.30
N GLU A 183 1.55 -13.61 17.42
CA GLU A 183 2.43 -13.67 16.24
C GLU A 183 2.13 -14.97 15.49
N PHE A 184 1.12 -14.89 14.63
CA PHE A 184 0.77 -15.99 13.73
C PHE A 184 1.83 -16.09 12.62
N GLU A 185 2.88 -16.89 12.82
CA GLU A 185 3.85 -17.26 11.76
C GLU A 185 3.22 -18.21 10.70
N THR A 186 1.94 -18.05 10.38
CA THR A 186 1.23 -18.96 9.47
C THR A 186 1.58 -18.67 8.01
N HIS A 187 1.99 -17.44 7.71
CA HIS A 187 2.03 -16.94 6.34
C HIS A 187 3.43 -16.94 5.73
N LYS A 188 3.59 -17.64 4.60
CA LYS A 188 4.82 -17.64 3.80
C LYS A 188 4.84 -16.54 2.74
N LYS A 189 3.75 -15.79 2.62
CA LYS A 189 3.51 -14.77 1.60
C LYS A 189 2.97 -13.49 2.22
N PRO A 190 3.17 -12.33 1.58
CA PRO A 190 2.62 -11.06 2.06
C PRO A 190 1.12 -11.15 2.27
N ILE A 191 0.68 -10.73 3.45
CA ILE A 191 -0.74 -10.59 3.76
C ILE A 191 -1.23 -9.32 3.07
N THR A 192 -2.21 -9.48 2.19
CA THR A 192 -2.76 -8.39 1.36
C THR A 192 -4.08 -7.85 1.89
N GLN A 193 -4.78 -8.62 2.72
CA GLN A 193 -6.05 -8.20 3.30
C GLN A 193 -6.22 -8.78 4.70
N LEU A 194 -6.80 -7.98 5.59
CA LEU A 194 -7.26 -8.35 6.92
C LEU A 194 -8.68 -7.86 7.10
N GLU A 195 -9.53 -8.66 7.73
CA GLU A 195 -10.92 -8.27 8.00
C GLU A 195 -11.46 -8.99 9.23
N PHE A 196 -12.13 -8.26 10.13
CA PHE A 196 -12.89 -8.88 11.21
C PHE A 196 -14.26 -9.31 10.71
N THR A 197 -14.70 -10.48 11.15
CA THR A 197 -16.11 -10.88 11.02
C THR A 197 -17.03 -9.89 11.75
N GLN A 198 -18.27 -9.73 11.28
CA GLN A 198 -19.19 -8.72 11.83
C GLN A 198 -19.53 -8.91 13.31
N ASN A 199 -19.42 -10.14 13.82
CA ASN A 199 -19.61 -10.43 15.25
C ASN A 199 -18.35 -10.14 16.10
N GLY A 200 -17.24 -9.73 15.47
CA GLY A 200 -15.96 -9.42 16.13
C GLY A 200 -15.16 -10.64 16.60
N LYS A 201 -15.68 -11.86 16.44
CA LYS A 201 -15.10 -13.09 17.04
C LYS A 201 -13.91 -13.65 16.27
N TYR A 202 -13.88 -13.41 14.97
CA TYR A 202 -12.85 -13.94 14.08
C TYR A 202 -12.17 -12.84 13.28
N LEU A 203 -10.86 -13.01 13.09
CA LEU A 203 -10.05 -12.26 12.14
C LEU A 203 -9.75 -13.14 10.92
N LEU A 204 -9.96 -12.59 9.74
CA LEU A 204 -9.68 -13.21 8.45
C LEU A 204 -8.42 -12.59 7.85
N SER A 205 -7.57 -13.42 7.25
CA SER A 205 -6.41 -12.94 6.48
C SER A 205 -6.31 -13.62 5.13
N LEU A 206 -5.96 -12.84 4.11
CA LEU A 206 -5.69 -13.32 2.76
C LEU A 206 -4.23 -13.01 2.39
N CYS A 207 -3.54 -14.00 1.83
CA CYS A 207 -2.20 -13.87 1.31
C CYS A 207 -2.19 -13.63 -0.20
N ALA A 208 -1.19 -12.88 -0.66
CA ALA A 208 -0.92 -12.77 -2.08
C ALA A 208 -0.71 -14.16 -2.68
N THR A 209 -1.34 -14.42 -3.83
CA THR A 209 -1.16 -15.63 -4.66
C THR A 209 -1.69 -16.94 -4.07
N GLU A 210 -2.30 -16.92 -2.89
CA GLU A 210 -2.96 -18.09 -2.29
C GLU A 210 -4.49 -17.99 -2.44
N ASP A 211 -5.16 -19.13 -2.61
CA ASP A 211 -6.62 -19.26 -2.71
C ASP A 211 -7.28 -19.61 -1.36
N VAL A 212 -6.54 -19.40 -0.27
CA VAL A 212 -6.93 -19.76 1.09
C VAL A 212 -7.10 -18.50 1.93
N ILE A 213 -8.20 -18.47 2.70
CA ILE A 213 -8.40 -17.50 3.77
C ILE A 213 -8.10 -18.21 5.09
N PHE A 214 -7.22 -17.62 5.89
CA PHE A 214 -6.98 -18.10 7.24
C PHE A 214 -7.95 -17.41 8.20
N VAL A 215 -8.45 -18.17 9.17
CA VAL A 215 -9.43 -17.73 10.17
C VAL A 215 -8.81 -17.88 11.55
N TYR A 216 -8.75 -16.79 12.30
CA TYR A 216 -8.21 -16.74 13.66
C TYR A 216 -9.34 -16.45 14.64
N ASN A 217 -9.40 -17.20 15.73
CA ASN A 217 -10.19 -16.81 16.89
C ASN A 217 -9.46 -15.68 17.61
N VAL A 218 -10.15 -14.57 17.86
CA VAL A 218 -9.62 -13.40 18.56
C VAL A 218 -10.30 -13.18 19.92
N GLU A 219 -11.26 -14.04 20.28
CA GLU A 219 -11.78 -14.12 21.64
C GLU A 219 -10.73 -14.83 22.52
N SER A 220 -10.39 -14.21 23.66
CA SER A 220 -9.55 -14.80 24.71
C SER A 220 -10.30 -15.81 25.57
#